data_AF-A0A5C2CY67-F1
#
_entry.id   AF-A0A5C2CY67-F1
#
_cell.length_a   1.000
_cell.length_b   1.000
_cell.length_c   1.000
_cell.angle_alpha   90.00
_cell.angle_beta   90.00
_cell.angle_gamma   90.00
#
_symmetry.space_group_name_H-M   'P 1'
#
loop_
_entity.id
_entity.type
_entity.pdbx_description
1 polymer ?
#
loop_
_entity_poly.entity_id
_entity_poly.type
_entity_poly.pdbx_seq_one_letter_code
_entity_poly.pdbx_strand_id
1 'polypeptide(L)'
;MARCLLARAVARGAIVEVVHRLPPPTALTALALVDGTGRTAAWSRPVVATGRDVAWQFEGPPLRPWTGGLVHGEGWWAYRLGHPSATWVGIVTGPGPLPQATARGAFDRLGVPPEGMVGRGRRPARIQRAHQAWTGRRIAVGDAALAHNPLAGAGIRFALASAVAAVTALATTVEDASAESSARAYYEEMVRTEHDRHVQALAALQRPPHPAPPPNWGGDRSTGVAPSVVRFGAELVEAPLVVEGRVRSGQAVRLPDGRVTRWAGSFDLLQLVGLVSEPVPTGVVVARLQQLGLTAKGAASLVSWAARNGLLVG
;
A
#
# COMPACT_ATOMS: atom_id res chain seq x y z
N MET A 1 -12.68 9.51 15.88
CA MET A 1 -11.22 9.28 15.81
C MET A 1 -10.43 10.56 15.46
N ALA A 2 -10.67 11.21 14.32
CA ALA A 2 -9.91 12.42 13.91
C ALA A 2 -9.92 13.56 14.96
N ARG A 3 -11.07 13.87 15.57
CA ARG A 3 -11.18 14.88 16.64
C ARG A 3 -10.30 14.57 17.86
N CYS A 4 -10.15 13.29 18.22
CA CYS A 4 -9.31 12.87 19.34
C CYS A 4 -7.81 13.00 19.01
N LEU A 5 -7.42 12.69 17.76
CA LEU A 5 -6.04 12.85 17.29
C LEU A 5 -5.65 14.33 17.21
N LEU A 6 -6.54 15.18 16.68
CA LEU A 6 -6.33 16.63 16.65
C LEU A 6 -6.22 17.21 18.06
N ALA A 7 -7.11 16.82 18.99
CA ALA A 7 -7.02 17.25 20.38
C ALA A 7 -5.69 16.84 21.03
N ARG A 8 -5.21 15.62 20.79
CA ARG A 8 -3.90 15.17 21.28
C ARG A 8 -2.73 15.92 20.65
N ALA A 9 -2.80 16.24 19.36
CA ALA A 9 -1.78 17.03 18.68
C ALA A 9 -1.73 18.46 19.27
N VAL A 10 -2.90 19.09 19.44
CA VAL A 10 -3.04 20.41 20.07
C VAL A 10 -2.50 20.39 21.51
N ALA A 11 -2.84 19.37 22.29
CA ALA A 11 -2.30 19.18 23.64
C ALA A 11 -0.77 19.01 23.68
N ARG A 12 -0.14 18.68 22.55
CA ARG A 12 1.32 18.60 22.36
C ARG A 12 1.89 19.84 21.67
N GLY A 13 1.13 20.93 21.58
CA GLY A 13 1.57 22.21 21.03
C GLY A 13 1.29 22.39 19.54
N ALA A 14 0.54 21.50 18.88
CA ALA A 14 0.14 21.75 17.50
C ALA A 14 -0.87 22.91 17.41
N ILE A 15 -0.63 23.82 16.49
CA ILE A 15 -1.59 24.88 16.14
C ILE A 15 -2.48 24.35 15.03
N VAL A 16 -3.80 24.48 15.19
CA VAL A 16 -4.79 24.07 14.19
C VAL A 16 -5.53 25.29 13.71
N GLU A 17 -5.39 25.60 12.43
CA GLU A 17 -6.07 26.72 11.78
C GLU A 17 -7.00 26.20 10.70
N VAL A 18 -8.18 26.82 10.60
CA VAL A 18 -9.09 26.62 9.47
C VAL A 18 -8.83 27.74 8.47
N VAL A 19 -8.29 27.39 7.31
CA VAL A 19 -8.00 28.35 6.24
C VAL A 19 -8.96 28.16 5.07
N HIS A 20 -9.44 29.26 4.49
CA HIS A 20 -10.27 29.22 3.28
C HIS A 20 -9.46 28.85 2.03
N ARG A 21 -8.19 29.26 2.00
CA ARG A 21 -7.24 28.95 0.93
C ARG A 21 -5.87 28.68 1.54
N LEU A 22 -5.22 27.60 1.10
CA LEU A 22 -3.87 27.30 1.54
C LEU A 22 -2.91 28.38 1.00
N PRO A 23 -2.03 28.92 1.86
CA PRO A 23 -0.99 29.83 1.39
C PRO A 23 -0.06 29.10 0.42
N PRO A 24 0.60 29.84 -0.50
CA PRO A 24 1.63 29.22 -1.32
C PRO A 24 2.76 28.70 -0.42
N PRO A 25 3.37 27.54 -0.74
CA PRO A 25 4.45 26.98 0.08
C PRO A 25 5.61 27.94 0.33
N THR A 26 5.87 28.85 -0.60
CA THR A 26 6.94 29.86 -0.52
C THR A 26 6.71 30.92 0.55
N ALA A 27 5.47 31.12 1.02
CA ALA A 27 5.14 32.08 2.05
C ALA A 27 5.30 31.53 3.48
N LEU A 28 5.65 30.24 3.63
CA LEU A 28 5.74 29.58 4.93
C LEU A 28 7.20 29.34 5.33
N THR A 29 7.56 29.76 6.53
CA THR A 29 8.85 29.43 7.15
C THR A 29 8.68 28.18 8.00
N ALA A 30 9.03 27.02 7.44
CA ALA A 30 9.01 25.74 8.14
C ALA A 30 10.21 24.87 7.79
N LEU A 31 10.57 23.94 8.67
CA LEU A 31 11.56 22.89 8.39
C LEU A 31 11.05 21.97 7.28
N ALA A 32 9.78 21.58 7.35
CA ALA A 32 9.11 20.75 6.36
C ALA A 32 7.65 21.18 6.18
N LEU A 33 7.13 20.97 4.97
CA LEU A 33 5.74 21.20 4.60
C LEU A 33 5.14 19.86 4.14
N VAL A 34 4.10 19.40 4.85
CA VAL A 34 3.44 18.14 4.53
C VAL A 34 2.15 18.41 3.77
N ASP A 35 2.07 18.00 2.50
CA ASP A 35 0.83 18.04 1.73
C ASP A 35 -0.03 16.81 2.05
N GLY A 36 -1.01 16.99 2.93
CA GLY A 36 -2.05 16.03 3.25
C GLY A 36 -3.40 16.37 2.62
N THR A 37 -3.44 17.17 1.55
CA THR A 37 -4.70 17.73 0.97
C THR A 37 -5.49 16.73 0.11
N GLY A 38 -5.16 15.45 0.25
CA GLY A 38 -5.71 14.35 -0.51
C GLY A 38 -5.52 14.53 -2.03
N ARG A 39 -6.51 14.09 -2.80
CA ARG A 39 -6.47 14.12 -4.28
C ARG A 39 -6.32 15.51 -4.89
N THR A 40 -6.50 16.58 -4.12
CA THR A 40 -6.26 17.94 -4.66
C THR A 40 -4.77 18.19 -4.91
N ALA A 41 -3.91 17.57 -4.09
CA ALA A 41 -2.45 17.70 -4.10
C ALA A 41 -2.03 19.16 -4.23
N ALA A 42 -2.58 20.03 -3.37
CA ALA A 42 -2.51 21.48 -3.51
C ALA A 42 -1.08 22.02 -3.57
N TRP A 43 -0.13 21.35 -2.93
CA TRP A 43 1.28 21.72 -2.90
C TRP A 43 2.20 20.76 -3.65
N SER A 44 1.71 19.57 -4.02
CA SER A 44 2.48 18.48 -4.64
C SER A 44 2.18 18.27 -6.13
N ARG A 45 1.65 19.28 -6.82
CA ARG A 45 1.51 19.30 -8.28
C ARG A 45 2.86 19.51 -8.99
N PRO A 46 3.02 19.02 -10.24
CA PRO A 46 2.01 18.32 -11.06
C PRO A 46 1.76 16.87 -10.61
N VAL A 47 0.57 16.36 -10.96
CA VAL A 47 0.18 14.96 -10.71
C VAL A 47 0.01 14.21 -12.03
N VAL A 48 0.36 12.93 -12.02
CA VAL A 48 0.10 11.98 -13.12
C VAL A 48 -1.13 11.17 -12.74
N ALA A 49 -2.11 11.10 -13.63
CA ALA A 49 -3.34 10.35 -13.40
C ALA A 49 -3.52 9.23 -14.44
N THR A 50 -3.92 8.05 -13.99
CA THR A 50 -4.14 6.87 -14.84
C THR A 50 -5.60 6.44 -14.74
N GLY A 51 -6.27 6.39 -15.89
CA GLY A 51 -7.69 6.06 -16.00
C GLY A 51 -8.63 7.26 -15.80
N ARG A 52 -9.92 7.03 -16.01
CA ARG A 52 -10.97 8.06 -15.93
C ARG A 52 -12.13 7.66 -15.02
N ASP A 53 -11.95 6.60 -14.25
CA ASP A 53 -13.01 6.02 -13.44
C ASP A 53 -13.47 6.96 -12.33
N VAL A 54 -14.74 6.81 -11.98
CA VAL A 54 -15.40 7.50 -10.89
C VAL A 54 -16.15 6.52 -10.02
N ALA A 55 -16.18 6.79 -8.72
CA ALA A 55 -16.99 6.07 -7.76
C ALA A 55 -18.25 6.89 -7.44
N TRP A 56 -19.41 6.31 -7.73
CA TRP A 56 -20.70 6.76 -7.23
C TRP A 56 -20.91 6.18 -5.84
N GLN A 57 -21.21 7.03 -4.87
CA GLN A 57 -21.30 6.66 -3.46
C GLN A 57 -22.75 6.69 -3.00
N PHE A 58 -23.16 5.63 -2.32
CA PHE A 58 -24.48 5.49 -1.74
C PHE A 58 -24.34 5.10 -0.26
N GLU A 59 -25.26 5.58 0.56
CA GLU A 59 -25.37 5.23 1.96
C GLU A 59 -26.80 4.81 2.26
N GLY A 60 -26.99 3.74 3.03
CA GLY A 60 -28.28 3.29 3.48
C GLY A 60 -28.23 2.65 4.87
N PRO A 61 -29.33 2.03 5.31
CA PRO A 61 -29.40 1.40 6.63
C PRO A 61 -28.36 0.28 6.80
N PRO A 62 -27.96 -0.04 8.06
CA PRO A 62 -27.01 -1.12 8.32
C PRO A 62 -27.58 -2.49 7.92
N LEU A 63 -26.78 -3.29 7.20
CA LEU A 63 -27.11 -4.66 6.82
C LEU A 63 -26.22 -5.66 7.56
N ARG A 64 -26.81 -6.77 8.01
CA ARG A 64 -26.08 -7.88 8.65
C ARG A 64 -25.90 -9.06 7.67
N PRO A 65 -24.78 -9.79 7.74
CA PRO A 65 -23.60 -9.51 8.56
C PRO A 65 -22.85 -8.27 8.03
N TRP A 66 -22.09 -7.59 8.90
CA TRP A 66 -21.29 -6.40 8.54
C TRP A 66 -20.03 -6.77 7.74
N THR A 67 -20.20 -7.53 6.67
CA THR A 67 -19.12 -7.95 5.79
C THR A 67 -19.00 -7.00 4.61
N GLY A 68 -17.74 -6.77 4.21
CA GLY A 68 -17.45 -6.16 2.93
C GLY A 68 -17.82 -7.10 1.78
N GLY A 69 -18.08 -6.53 0.61
CA GLY A 69 -18.33 -7.28 -0.62
C GLY A 69 -17.73 -6.56 -1.80
N LEU A 70 -17.32 -7.31 -2.82
CA LEU A 70 -16.84 -6.79 -4.08
C LEU A 70 -17.44 -7.63 -5.20
N VAL A 71 -18.11 -6.99 -6.14
CA VAL A 71 -18.71 -7.64 -7.31
C VAL A 71 -18.30 -6.89 -8.57
N HIS A 72 -18.28 -7.63 -9.67
CA HIS A 72 -17.95 -7.14 -11.00
C HIS A 72 -19.15 -7.28 -11.92
N GLY A 73 -19.29 -6.35 -12.86
CA GLY A 73 -20.17 -6.47 -14.03
C GLY A 73 -19.56 -5.81 -15.25
N GLU A 74 -20.26 -5.84 -16.37
CA GLU A 74 -19.73 -5.33 -17.64
C GLU A 74 -19.42 -3.82 -17.58
N GLY A 75 -18.13 -3.47 -17.53
CA GLY A 75 -17.68 -2.07 -17.47
C GLY A 75 -17.85 -1.39 -16.11
N TRP A 76 -18.11 -2.14 -15.04
CA TRP A 76 -18.23 -1.59 -13.69
C TRP A 76 -17.83 -2.58 -12.59
N TRP A 77 -17.48 -2.00 -11.45
CA TRP A 77 -17.28 -2.72 -10.20
C TRP A 77 -18.14 -2.09 -9.12
N ALA A 78 -18.57 -2.88 -8.14
CA ALA A 78 -19.24 -2.35 -6.98
C ALA A 78 -18.71 -3.00 -5.71
N TYR A 79 -18.54 -2.19 -4.67
CA TYR A 79 -18.13 -2.66 -3.36
C TYR A 79 -19.13 -2.23 -2.30
N ARG A 80 -19.26 -3.07 -1.28
CA ARG A 80 -20.04 -2.82 -0.07
C ARG A 80 -19.11 -2.72 1.13
N LEU A 81 -19.33 -1.75 1.99
CA LEU A 81 -18.73 -1.65 3.32
C LEU A 81 -19.86 -1.68 4.36
N GLY A 82 -19.93 -2.78 5.11
CA GLY A 82 -20.88 -2.90 6.22
C GLY A 82 -20.35 -2.18 7.47
N HIS A 83 -21.17 -1.38 8.11
CA HIS A 83 -20.88 -0.73 9.39
C HIS A 83 -22.08 -0.89 10.34
N PRO A 84 -21.87 -0.93 11.68
CA PRO A 84 -22.98 -1.04 12.63
C PRO A 84 -24.07 0.02 12.51
N SER A 85 -23.74 1.20 12.00
CA SER A 85 -24.68 2.33 11.85
C SER A 85 -25.19 2.56 10.43
N ALA A 86 -24.55 1.98 9.40
CA ALA A 86 -24.89 2.24 8.00
C ALA A 86 -24.27 1.19 7.05
N THR A 87 -24.81 1.09 5.85
CA THR A 87 -24.17 0.38 4.74
C THR A 87 -23.71 1.39 3.69
N TRP A 88 -22.45 1.29 3.28
CA TRP A 88 -21.91 2.11 2.18
C TRP A 88 -21.72 1.26 0.94
N VAL A 89 -22.17 1.77 -0.20
CA VAL A 89 -21.94 1.15 -1.50
C VAL A 89 -21.20 2.14 -2.40
N GLY A 90 -20.12 1.69 -3.02
CA GLY A 90 -19.42 2.41 -4.07
C GLY A 90 -19.54 1.68 -5.39
N ILE A 91 -19.99 2.35 -6.43
CA ILE A 91 -20.05 1.81 -7.80
C ILE A 91 -19.02 2.55 -8.65
N VAL A 92 -17.97 1.82 -9.05
CA VAL A 92 -16.87 2.30 -9.87
C VAL A 92 -17.17 2.02 -11.34
N THR A 93 -17.22 3.06 -12.15
CA THR A 93 -17.45 2.96 -13.59
C THR A 93 -16.75 4.10 -14.34
N GLY A 94 -16.88 4.16 -15.65
CA GLY A 94 -16.35 5.22 -16.49
C GLY A 94 -16.91 6.62 -16.15
N PRO A 95 -16.40 7.68 -16.80
CA PRO A 95 -16.68 9.07 -16.42
C PRO A 95 -18.12 9.56 -16.70
N GLY A 96 -19.01 8.70 -17.21
CA GLY A 96 -20.39 9.05 -17.53
C GLY A 96 -21.32 9.09 -16.31
N PRO A 97 -22.59 9.47 -16.52
CA PRO A 97 -23.65 9.24 -15.54
C PRO A 97 -23.78 7.74 -15.23
N LEU A 98 -24.16 7.40 -14.00
CA LEU A 98 -24.42 6.01 -13.63
C LEU A 98 -25.75 5.54 -14.24
N PRO A 99 -25.75 4.55 -15.15
CA PRO A 99 -27.00 4.01 -15.66
C PRO A 99 -27.81 3.34 -14.54
N GLN A 100 -29.13 3.55 -14.53
CA GLN A 100 -29.99 3.00 -13.49
C GLN A 100 -29.95 1.46 -13.46
N ALA A 101 -29.86 0.81 -14.62
CA ALA A 101 -29.70 -0.63 -14.72
C ALA A 101 -28.40 -1.13 -14.07
N THR A 102 -27.29 -0.39 -14.26
CA THR A 102 -26.01 -0.68 -13.59
C THR A 102 -26.13 -0.55 -12.07
N ALA A 103 -26.78 0.51 -11.58
CA ALA A 103 -27.00 0.71 -10.15
C ALA A 103 -27.79 -0.45 -9.52
N ARG A 104 -28.92 -0.84 -10.14
CA ARG A 104 -29.75 -1.97 -9.68
C ARG A 104 -28.95 -3.27 -9.69
N GLY A 105 -28.30 -3.60 -10.80
CA GLY A 105 -27.49 -4.82 -10.90
C GLY A 105 -26.33 -4.88 -9.89
N ALA A 106 -25.75 -3.73 -9.53
CA ALA A 106 -24.75 -3.64 -8.47
C ALA A 106 -25.34 -3.92 -7.08
N PHE A 107 -26.48 -3.32 -6.76
CA PHE A 107 -27.17 -3.54 -5.49
C PHE A 107 -27.62 -4.99 -5.33
N ASP A 108 -28.23 -5.57 -6.36
CA ASP A 108 -28.70 -6.96 -6.38
C ASP A 108 -27.55 -7.93 -6.13
N ARG A 109 -26.43 -7.78 -6.86
CA ARG A 109 -25.24 -8.66 -6.69
C ARG A 109 -24.55 -8.48 -5.34
N LEU A 110 -24.63 -7.30 -4.74
CA LEU A 110 -24.10 -7.04 -3.39
C LEU A 110 -25.07 -7.48 -2.27
N GLY A 111 -26.28 -7.93 -2.63
CA GLY A 111 -27.34 -8.24 -1.67
C GLY A 111 -27.75 -7.03 -0.84
N VAL A 112 -27.78 -5.85 -1.46
CA VAL A 112 -28.18 -4.58 -0.83
C VAL A 112 -29.54 -4.18 -1.38
N PRO A 113 -30.58 -4.03 -0.54
CA PRO A 113 -31.85 -3.49 -1.01
C PRO A 113 -31.65 -2.05 -1.53
N PRO A 114 -32.07 -1.72 -2.77
CA PRO A 114 -31.96 -0.37 -3.27
C PRO A 114 -32.85 0.61 -2.48
N GLU A 115 -33.91 0.13 -1.85
CA GLU A 115 -34.80 0.92 -1.00
C GLU A 115 -34.02 1.49 0.20
N GLY A 116 -34.02 2.81 0.33
CA GLY A 116 -33.31 3.51 1.41
C GLY A 116 -31.83 3.82 1.13
N MET A 117 -31.30 3.43 -0.04
CA MET A 117 -29.97 3.88 -0.47
C MET A 117 -30.05 5.31 -1.01
N VAL A 118 -29.32 6.22 -0.35
CA VAL A 118 -29.24 7.64 -0.71
C VAL A 118 -27.91 7.93 -1.38
N GLY A 119 -27.95 8.55 -2.57
CA GLY A 119 -26.75 9.01 -3.26
C GLY A 119 -26.03 10.11 -2.45
N ARG A 120 -24.75 9.87 -2.11
CA ARG A 120 -23.88 10.80 -1.41
C ARG A 120 -22.97 11.60 -2.34
N GLY A 121 -22.86 11.17 -3.58
CA GLY A 121 -22.21 11.92 -4.64
C GLY A 121 -21.26 11.07 -5.46
N ARG A 122 -20.39 11.77 -6.17
CA ARG A 122 -19.47 11.20 -7.16
C ARG A 122 -18.05 11.65 -6.85
N ARG A 123 -17.11 10.70 -6.80
CA ARG A 123 -15.69 10.96 -6.53
C ARG A 123 -14.81 10.35 -7.61
N PRO A 124 -13.64 10.93 -7.92
CA PRO A 124 -12.66 10.26 -8.78
C PRO A 124 -12.23 8.92 -8.17
N ALA A 125 -12.23 7.87 -8.98
CA ALA A 125 -11.76 6.52 -8.64
C ALA A 125 -10.52 6.11 -9.44
N ARG A 126 -9.99 7.01 -10.28
CA ARG A 126 -8.71 6.83 -10.98
C ARG A 126 -7.51 6.83 -10.04
N ILE A 127 -6.41 6.24 -10.49
CA ILE A 127 -5.11 6.37 -9.83
C ILE A 127 -4.59 7.79 -10.09
N GLN A 128 -4.01 8.41 -9.07
CA GLN A 128 -3.33 9.69 -9.20
C GLN A 128 -2.07 9.69 -8.35
N ARG A 129 -0.94 10.12 -8.89
CA ARG A 129 0.35 10.16 -8.18
C ARG A 129 1.00 11.53 -8.35
N ALA A 130 1.63 12.07 -7.32
CA ALA A 130 2.53 13.20 -7.48
C ALA A 130 3.67 12.84 -8.44
N HIS A 131 4.09 13.78 -9.29
CA HIS A 131 5.26 13.54 -10.14
C HIS A 131 6.53 13.32 -9.30
N GLN A 132 6.66 14.10 -8.22
CA GLN A 132 7.64 13.93 -7.15
C GLN A 132 6.88 13.99 -5.84
N ALA A 133 6.96 12.95 -5.03
CA ALA A 133 6.35 12.94 -3.70
C ALA A 133 7.14 13.80 -2.70
N TRP A 134 8.39 14.18 -3.02
CA TRP A 134 9.23 15.06 -2.24
C TRP A 134 10.00 16.06 -3.10
N THR A 135 9.72 17.36 -2.94
CA THR A 135 10.44 18.44 -3.63
C THR A 135 10.88 19.53 -2.64
N GLY A 136 12.19 19.69 -2.44
CA GLY A 136 12.74 20.62 -1.47
C GLY A 136 12.26 20.28 -0.06
N ARG A 137 11.59 21.22 0.61
CA ARG A 137 11.00 21.03 1.95
C ARG A 137 9.58 20.44 1.93
N ARG A 138 9.01 20.19 0.75
CA ARG A 138 7.63 19.68 0.60
C ARG A 138 7.62 18.17 0.46
N ILE A 139 6.75 17.52 1.21
CA ILE A 139 6.50 16.08 1.12
C ILE A 139 4.99 15.81 1.02
N ALA A 140 4.58 15.08 0.00
CA ALA A 140 3.20 14.64 -0.19
C ALA A 140 2.93 13.41 0.66
N VAL A 141 1.76 13.30 1.30
CA VAL A 141 1.38 12.12 2.12
C VAL A 141 -0.04 11.67 1.76
N GLY A 142 -0.27 10.35 1.81
CA GLY A 142 -1.55 9.74 1.45
C GLY A 142 -1.97 10.06 0.01
N ASP A 143 -3.24 10.39 -0.19
CA ASP A 143 -3.80 10.66 -1.52
C ASP A 143 -3.13 11.82 -2.28
N ALA A 144 -2.38 12.70 -1.59
CA ALA A 144 -1.58 13.73 -2.25
C ALA A 144 -0.31 13.14 -2.90
N ALA A 145 0.27 12.09 -2.30
CA ALA A 145 1.40 11.35 -2.87
C ALA A 145 0.93 10.33 -3.91
N LEU A 146 -0.04 9.49 -3.54
CA LEU A 146 -0.64 8.46 -4.37
C LEU A 146 -2.06 8.19 -3.89
N ALA A 147 -3.04 8.51 -4.72
CA ALA A 147 -4.43 8.14 -4.55
C ALA A 147 -4.75 6.88 -5.34
N HIS A 148 -5.24 5.86 -4.63
CA HIS A 148 -5.59 4.55 -5.18
C HIS A 148 -6.99 4.54 -5.81
N ASN A 149 -7.19 3.67 -6.78
CA ASN A 149 -8.51 3.16 -7.10
C ASN A 149 -9.05 2.37 -5.89
N PRO A 150 -10.29 2.64 -5.42
CA PRO A 150 -10.81 2.09 -4.17
C PRO A 150 -10.98 0.57 -4.17
N LEU A 151 -11.00 -0.09 -5.34
CA LEU A 151 -11.25 -1.52 -5.47
C LEU A 151 -10.20 -2.39 -4.76
N ALA A 152 -8.97 -1.91 -4.62
CA ALA A 152 -7.90 -2.64 -3.94
C ALA A 152 -7.93 -2.49 -2.40
N GLY A 153 -8.79 -1.63 -1.83
CA GLY A 153 -8.86 -1.40 -0.39
C GLY A 153 -7.57 -0.84 0.26
N ALA A 154 -6.63 -0.33 -0.54
CA ALA A 154 -5.28 -0.01 -0.08
C ALA A 154 -5.10 1.43 0.45
N GLY A 155 -6.03 2.35 0.17
CA GLY A 155 -5.85 3.79 0.39
C GLY A 155 -5.52 4.17 1.85
N ILE A 156 -6.28 3.68 2.84
CA ILE A 156 -6.03 3.99 4.26
C ILE A 156 -4.69 3.43 4.72
N ARG A 157 -4.37 2.19 4.32
CA ARG A 157 -3.10 1.55 4.64
C ARG A 157 -1.93 2.36 4.09
N PHE A 158 -2.02 2.82 2.84
CA PHE A 158 -0.99 3.66 2.25
C PHE A 158 -0.90 5.03 2.91
N ALA A 159 -2.03 5.67 3.24
CA ALA A 159 -2.02 6.95 3.95
C ALA A 159 -1.25 6.87 5.28
N LEU A 160 -1.45 5.80 6.04
CA LEU A 160 -0.70 5.55 7.27
C LEU A 160 0.78 5.24 7.00
N ALA A 161 1.07 4.34 6.05
CA ALA A 161 2.45 3.95 5.73
C ALA A 161 3.28 5.13 5.21
N SER A 162 2.71 5.92 4.30
CA SER A 162 3.33 7.14 3.74
C SER A 162 3.50 8.22 4.80
N ALA A 163 2.60 8.36 5.76
CA ALA A 163 2.79 9.29 6.88
C ALA A 163 3.95 8.86 7.79
N VAL A 164 4.02 7.58 8.17
CA VAL A 164 5.12 7.04 9.00
C VAL A 164 6.47 7.21 8.30
N ALA A 165 6.55 6.86 7.02
CA ALA A 165 7.79 7.01 6.27
C ALA A 165 8.19 8.47 6.05
N ALA A 166 7.23 9.36 5.84
CA ALA A 166 7.49 10.80 5.78
C ALA A 166 8.12 11.28 7.09
N VAL A 167 7.56 10.89 8.24
CA VAL A 167 8.13 11.22 9.56
C VAL A 167 9.54 10.66 9.71
N THR A 168 9.77 9.39 9.39
CA THR A 168 11.09 8.76 9.47
C THR A 168 12.12 9.47 8.60
N ALA A 169 11.76 9.79 7.36
CA ALA A 169 12.67 10.43 6.43
C ALA A 169 12.94 11.89 6.85
N LEU A 170 11.91 12.64 7.26
CA LEU A 170 12.08 14.00 7.80
C LEU A 170 12.94 14.01 9.06
N ALA A 171 12.68 13.10 10.01
CA ALA A 171 13.49 12.97 11.21
C ALA A 171 14.96 12.78 10.83
N THR A 172 15.24 11.85 9.91
CA THR A 172 16.59 11.59 9.38
C THR A 172 17.25 12.88 8.89
N THR A 173 16.55 13.69 8.09
CA THR A 173 17.11 14.96 7.57
C THR A 173 17.31 16.05 8.63
N VAL A 174 16.51 16.06 9.70
CA VAL A 174 16.65 17.01 10.81
C VAL A 174 17.87 16.68 11.66
N GLU A 175 18.20 15.39 11.83
CA GLU A 175 19.37 14.96 12.56
C GLU A 175 20.65 15.04 11.72
N ASP A 176 20.56 14.68 10.44
CA ASP A 176 21.67 14.69 9.49
C ASP A 176 21.21 15.22 8.13
N ALA A 177 21.56 16.48 7.85
CA ALA A 177 21.24 17.12 6.59
C ALA A 177 21.93 16.44 5.38
N SER A 178 23.08 15.79 5.58
CA SER A 178 23.78 15.09 4.49
C SER A 178 23.02 13.83 4.02
N ALA A 179 22.15 13.28 4.87
CA ALA A 179 21.31 12.13 4.56
C ALA A 179 20.03 12.48 3.77
N GLU A 180 19.80 13.76 3.41
CA GLU A 180 18.60 14.20 2.68
C GLU A 180 18.37 13.42 1.38
N SER A 181 19.42 13.22 0.59
CA SER A 181 19.33 12.49 -0.68
C SER A 181 18.85 11.05 -0.48
N SER A 182 19.37 10.35 0.53
CA SER A 182 18.98 8.97 0.86
C SER A 182 17.56 8.89 1.44
N ALA A 183 17.20 9.84 2.31
CA ALA A 183 15.86 9.94 2.88
C ALA A 183 14.79 10.22 1.81
N ARG A 184 15.10 11.10 0.86
CA ARG A 184 14.27 11.37 -0.32
C ARG A 184 14.12 10.14 -1.21
N ALA A 185 15.23 9.49 -1.56
CA ALA A 185 15.23 8.29 -2.39
C ALA A 185 14.38 7.17 -1.78
N TYR A 186 14.51 6.93 -0.47
CA TYR A 186 13.67 5.99 0.26
C TYR A 186 12.17 6.31 0.13
N TYR A 187 11.79 7.56 0.34
CA TYR A 187 10.39 7.97 0.31
C TYR A 187 9.78 7.83 -1.10
N GLU A 188 10.48 8.36 -2.10
CA GLU A 188 10.04 8.30 -3.51
C GLU A 188 9.92 6.85 -3.99
N GLU A 189 10.89 6.00 -3.65
CA GLU A 189 10.88 4.59 -3.99
C GLU A 189 9.71 3.84 -3.36
N MET A 190 9.33 4.19 -2.12
CA MET A 190 8.18 3.60 -1.46
C MET A 190 6.86 4.00 -2.15
N VAL A 191 6.69 5.28 -2.51
CA VAL A 191 5.50 5.75 -3.24
C VAL A 191 5.40 5.09 -4.62
N ARG A 192 6.54 4.99 -5.34
CA ARG A 192 6.62 4.31 -6.63
C ARG A 192 6.26 2.82 -6.52
N THR A 193 6.84 2.12 -5.55
CA THR A 193 6.58 0.69 -5.34
C THR A 193 5.11 0.42 -4.98
N GLU A 194 4.48 1.28 -4.18
CA GLU A 194 3.04 1.14 -3.90
C GLU A 194 2.19 1.39 -5.15
N HIS A 195 2.55 2.37 -5.99
CA HIS A 195 1.88 2.61 -7.26
C HIS A 195 1.93 1.36 -8.15
N ASP A 196 3.12 0.81 -8.35
CA ASP A 196 3.32 -0.34 -9.23
C ASP A 196 2.56 -1.58 -8.71
N ARG A 197 2.62 -1.81 -7.40
CA ARG A 197 1.82 -2.86 -6.72
C ARG A 197 0.33 -2.66 -6.93
N HIS A 198 -0.15 -1.42 -6.83
CA HIS A 198 -1.56 -1.13 -7.00
C HIS A 198 -2.03 -1.36 -8.44
N VAL A 199 -1.26 -0.92 -9.43
CA VAL A 199 -1.55 -1.19 -10.85
C VAL A 199 -1.62 -2.68 -11.12
N GLN A 200 -0.66 -3.46 -10.60
CA GLN A 200 -0.67 -4.93 -10.72
C GLN A 200 -1.90 -5.55 -10.06
N ALA A 201 -2.30 -5.07 -8.88
CA ALA A 201 -3.50 -5.54 -8.20
C ALA A 201 -4.78 -5.28 -9.01
N LEU A 202 -4.90 -4.11 -9.63
CA LEU A 202 -6.05 -3.82 -10.51
C LEU A 202 -6.05 -4.67 -11.77
N ALA A 203 -4.88 -4.88 -12.39
CA ALA A 203 -4.77 -5.77 -13.55
C ALA A 203 -5.17 -7.21 -13.21
N ALA A 204 -4.87 -7.68 -11.99
CA ALA A 204 -5.32 -8.98 -11.50
C ALA A 204 -6.84 -9.06 -11.31
N LEU A 205 -7.49 -7.98 -10.87
CA LEU A 205 -8.96 -7.92 -10.74
C LEU A 205 -9.67 -7.97 -12.10
N GLN A 206 -9.08 -7.42 -13.16
CA GLN A 206 -9.68 -7.40 -14.49
C GLN A 206 -9.63 -8.75 -15.23
N ARG A 207 -8.81 -9.68 -14.76
CA ARG A 207 -8.78 -11.04 -15.34
C ARG A 207 -10.06 -11.75 -14.93
N PRO A 208 -10.75 -12.47 -15.86
CA PRO A 208 -11.87 -13.31 -15.47
C PRO A 208 -11.42 -14.23 -14.32
N PRO A 209 -12.31 -14.60 -13.39
CA PRO A 209 -11.98 -15.53 -12.34
C PRO A 209 -11.55 -16.83 -13.03
N HIS A 210 -10.25 -17.01 -13.19
CA HIS A 210 -9.70 -18.31 -13.49
C HIS A 210 -10.16 -19.20 -12.33
N PRO A 211 -10.60 -20.45 -12.57
CA PRO A 211 -10.53 -21.45 -11.51
C PRO A 211 -9.13 -21.32 -10.93
N ALA A 212 -9.04 -21.10 -9.61
CA ALA A 212 -7.85 -20.68 -8.84
C ALA A 212 -6.56 -20.76 -9.65
N PRO A 213 -5.79 -19.66 -9.81
CA PRO A 213 -4.70 -19.59 -10.78
C PRO A 213 -3.92 -20.90 -10.74
N PRO A 214 -3.77 -21.66 -11.85
CA PRO A 214 -2.71 -22.66 -11.87
C PRO A 214 -1.45 -21.88 -11.48
N PRO A 215 -0.63 -22.41 -10.57
CA PRO A 215 0.30 -21.63 -9.74
C PRO A 215 1.50 -21.05 -10.52
N ASN A 216 1.33 -20.63 -11.77
CA ASN A 216 2.41 -20.39 -12.71
C ASN A 216 2.15 -19.08 -13.49
N TRP A 217 2.57 -17.94 -12.94
CA TRP A 217 2.81 -16.72 -13.69
C TRP A 217 4.29 -16.35 -13.56
N GLY A 218 5.06 -16.72 -14.60
CA GLY A 218 6.38 -16.17 -14.90
C GLY A 218 7.58 -16.95 -14.36
N GLY A 219 7.98 -18.00 -15.08
CA GLY A 219 9.22 -18.76 -14.85
C GLY A 219 9.08 -19.80 -13.74
N ASP A 220 9.68 -20.97 -13.96
CA ASP A 220 9.78 -22.10 -13.04
C ASP A 220 9.85 -21.68 -11.55
N ARG A 221 8.69 -21.65 -10.89
CA ARG A 221 8.55 -21.48 -9.45
C ARG A 221 7.86 -22.73 -8.95
N SER A 222 8.69 -23.74 -8.70
CA SER A 222 8.37 -24.99 -8.03
C SER A 222 7.16 -24.83 -7.09
N THR A 223 6.19 -25.74 -7.23
CA THR A 223 5.15 -26.09 -6.26
C THR A 223 5.52 -25.63 -4.85
N GLY A 224 4.66 -24.92 -4.11
CA GLY A 224 4.96 -24.20 -2.85
C GLY A 224 5.61 -24.97 -1.67
N VAL A 225 6.09 -26.19 -1.91
CA VAL A 225 7.07 -26.95 -1.16
C VAL A 225 8.48 -26.43 -1.48
N ALA A 226 9.20 -25.97 -0.46
CA ALA A 226 10.60 -25.60 -0.63
C ALA A 226 11.41 -26.84 -1.08
N PRO A 227 12.42 -26.68 -1.96
CA PRO A 227 13.32 -27.76 -2.35
C PRO A 227 13.88 -28.53 -1.16
N SER A 228 14.24 -29.80 -1.30
CA SER A 228 14.81 -30.60 -0.19
C SER A 228 16.15 -30.04 0.31
N VAL A 229 16.91 -29.40 -0.58
CA VAL A 229 18.15 -28.67 -0.32
C VAL A 229 17.99 -27.27 -0.90
N VAL A 230 18.40 -26.24 -0.16
CA VAL A 230 18.26 -24.84 -0.56
C VAL A 230 19.57 -24.07 -0.40
N ARG A 231 19.80 -23.08 -1.26
CA ARG A 231 20.85 -22.07 -1.16
C ARG A 231 20.30 -20.68 -1.46
N PHE A 232 20.99 -19.63 -1.03
CA PHE A 232 20.61 -18.26 -1.37
C PHE A 232 20.82 -17.99 -2.87
N GLY A 233 19.79 -17.48 -3.54
CA GLY A 233 19.79 -17.22 -4.98
C GLY A 233 19.47 -15.78 -5.39
N ALA A 234 19.18 -14.90 -4.44
CA ALA A 234 18.84 -13.50 -4.73
C ALA A 234 20.08 -12.58 -4.70
N GLU A 235 19.94 -11.38 -5.26
CA GLU A 235 20.99 -10.35 -5.25
C GLU A 235 20.95 -9.58 -3.91
N LEU A 236 22.12 -9.32 -3.32
CA LEU A 236 22.28 -8.36 -2.23
C LEU A 236 22.64 -6.99 -2.80
N VAL A 237 21.91 -5.97 -2.35
CA VAL A 237 22.08 -4.59 -2.82
C VAL A 237 22.19 -3.64 -1.63
N GLU A 238 22.95 -2.57 -1.80
CA GLU A 238 22.88 -1.41 -0.90
C GLU A 238 21.63 -0.59 -1.21
N ALA A 239 20.85 -0.29 -0.19
CA ALA A 239 19.61 0.46 -0.31
C ALA A 239 19.34 1.31 0.93
N PRO A 240 18.54 2.37 0.82
CA PRO A 240 18.11 3.12 1.98
C PRO A 240 17.03 2.34 2.74
N LEU A 241 17.27 2.08 4.02
CA LEU A 241 16.46 1.21 4.89
C LEU A 241 16.03 1.96 6.14
N VAL A 242 14.87 1.59 6.69
CA VAL A 242 14.43 2.10 8.00
C VAL A 242 15.01 1.24 9.11
N VAL A 243 15.98 1.79 9.84
CA VAL A 243 16.58 1.19 11.02
C VAL A 243 16.35 2.14 12.19
N GLU A 244 15.72 1.65 13.27
CA GLU A 244 15.45 2.46 14.49
C GLU A 244 14.69 3.76 14.20
N GLY A 245 13.79 3.73 13.22
CA GLY A 245 13.00 4.90 12.81
C GLY A 245 13.77 5.94 11.98
N ARG A 246 14.97 5.61 11.49
CA ARG A 246 15.81 6.45 10.64
C ARG A 246 16.12 5.78 9.30
N VAL A 247 16.33 6.58 8.25
CA VAL A 247 16.78 6.08 6.96
C VAL A 247 18.31 5.98 6.99
N ARG A 248 18.84 4.78 6.82
CA ARG A 248 20.29 4.51 6.73
C ARG A 248 20.57 3.66 5.49
N SER A 249 21.73 3.82 4.87
CA SER A 249 22.18 2.85 3.87
C SER A 249 22.45 1.51 4.56
N GLY A 250 22.09 0.43 3.90
CA GLY A 250 22.55 -0.88 4.30
C GLY A 250 22.14 -1.95 3.30
N GLN A 251 22.64 -3.16 3.56
CA GLN A 251 22.37 -4.31 2.72
C GLN A 251 20.91 -4.77 2.82
N ALA A 252 20.36 -5.11 1.66
CA ALA A 252 19.01 -5.65 1.49
C ALA A 252 19.00 -6.68 0.36
N VAL A 253 17.91 -7.43 0.27
CA VAL A 253 17.70 -8.43 -0.78
C VAL A 253 16.85 -7.82 -1.89
N ARG A 254 17.30 -7.95 -3.14
CA ARG A 254 16.48 -7.65 -4.32
C ARG A 254 15.65 -8.87 -4.70
N LEU A 255 14.33 -8.71 -4.71
CA LEU A 255 13.38 -9.72 -5.17
C LEU A 255 13.33 -9.77 -6.70
N PRO A 256 12.89 -10.88 -7.31
CA PRO A 256 12.79 -11.02 -8.77
C PRO A 256 11.87 -10.01 -9.46
N ASP A 257 10.94 -9.41 -8.71
CA ASP A 257 10.08 -8.33 -9.22
C ASP A 257 10.71 -6.94 -9.08
N GLY A 258 12.00 -6.87 -8.74
CA GLY A 258 12.79 -5.66 -8.60
C GLY A 258 12.66 -4.98 -7.23
N ARG A 259 11.71 -5.39 -6.38
CA ARG A 259 11.55 -4.81 -5.03
C ARG A 259 12.76 -5.10 -4.17
N VAL A 260 13.09 -4.17 -3.29
CA VAL A 260 14.16 -4.32 -2.31
C VAL A 260 13.57 -4.46 -0.91
N THR A 261 14.00 -5.47 -0.15
CA THR A 261 13.57 -5.66 1.24
C THR A 261 14.67 -6.25 2.10
N ARG A 262 14.76 -5.80 3.36
CA ARG A 262 15.59 -6.42 4.39
C ARG A 262 14.80 -7.32 5.32
N TRP A 263 13.49 -7.10 5.47
CA TRP A 263 12.67 -7.83 6.43
C TRP A 263 11.55 -8.63 5.77
N ALA A 264 11.26 -9.79 6.34
CA ALA A 264 10.05 -10.57 6.07
C ALA A 264 9.25 -10.69 7.38
N GLY A 265 8.22 -9.87 7.54
CA GLY A 265 7.59 -9.66 8.83
C GLY A 265 8.57 -8.98 9.78
N SER A 266 8.89 -9.61 10.92
CA SER A 266 9.88 -9.13 11.89
C SER A 266 11.26 -9.77 11.75
N PHE A 267 11.47 -10.65 10.76
CA PHE A 267 12.73 -11.37 10.59
C PHE A 267 13.67 -10.65 9.62
N ASP A 268 14.95 -10.51 9.99
CA ASP A 268 16.01 -9.93 9.13
C ASP A 268 16.52 -10.98 8.13
N LEU A 269 16.27 -10.74 6.83
CA LEU A 269 16.63 -11.67 5.77
C LEU A 269 18.14 -11.86 5.61
N LEU A 270 18.97 -10.93 6.09
CA LEU A 270 20.42 -11.13 6.07
C LEU A 270 20.86 -12.27 6.99
N GLN A 271 20.09 -12.57 8.05
CA GLN A 271 20.34 -13.76 8.86
C GLN A 271 20.07 -15.04 8.06
N LEU A 272 19.00 -15.06 7.25
CA LEU A 272 18.72 -16.20 6.36
C LEU A 272 19.83 -16.39 5.33
N VAL A 273 20.36 -15.30 4.75
CA VAL A 273 21.50 -15.36 3.82
C VAL A 273 22.68 -16.09 4.46
N GLY A 274 23.03 -15.75 5.71
CA GLY A 274 24.10 -16.42 6.44
C GLY A 274 23.84 -17.91 6.73
N LEU A 275 22.57 -18.32 6.84
CA LEU A 275 22.20 -19.73 7.07
C LEU A 275 22.28 -20.60 5.81
N VAL A 276 22.18 -19.99 4.62
CA VAL A 276 22.07 -20.67 3.31
C VAL A 276 23.10 -20.16 2.30
N SER A 277 24.26 -19.71 2.76
CA SER A 277 25.39 -19.31 1.91
C SER A 277 25.93 -20.48 1.07
N GLU A 278 25.76 -21.70 1.57
CA GLU A 278 26.02 -22.95 0.88
C GLU A 278 24.71 -23.77 0.75
N PRO A 279 24.65 -24.79 -0.12
CA PRO A 279 23.51 -25.70 -0.17
C PRO A 279 23.27 -26.41 1.17
N VAL A 280 22.10 -26.21 1.79
CA VAL A 280 21.72 -26.78 3.09
C VAL A 280 20.38 -27.50 2.99
N PRO A 281 20.20 -28.68 3.61
CA PRO A 281 18.90 -29.34 3.67
C PRO A 281 17.84 -28.43 4.31
N THR A 282 16.66 -28.33 3.70
CA THR A 282 15.58 -27.44 4.16
C THR A 282 15.17 -27.69 5.61
N GLY A 283 15.15 -28.96 6.05
CA GLY A 283 14.87 -29.30 7.45
C GLY A 283 15.89 -28.69 8.43
N VAL A 284 17.16 -28.59 8.04
CA VAL A 284 18.22 -27.96 8.84
C VAL A 284 18.02 -26.45 8.90
N VAL A 285 17.66 -25.80 7.79
CA VAL A 285 17.36 -24.37 7.77
C VAL A 285 16.19 -24.05 8.70
N VAL A 286 15.11 -24.83 8.64
CA VAL A 286 13.95 -24.68 9.53
C VAL A 286 14.36 -24.82 11.01
N ALA A 287 15.15 -25.85 11.34
CA ALA A 287 15.63 -26.04 12.71
C ALA A 287 16.50 -24.87 13.21
N ARG A 288 17.40 -24.34 12.37
CA ARG A 288 18.23 -23.17 12.70
C ARG A 288 17.39 -21.89 12.88
N LEU A 289 16.39 -21.67 12.04
CA LEU A 289 15.46 -20.55 12.21
C LEU A 289 14.67 -20.63 13.53
N GLN A 290 14.32 -21.84 13.99
CA GLN A 290 13.70 -22.03 15.30
C GLN A 290 14.65 -21.66 16.44
N GLN A 291 15.95 -21.98 16.32
CA GLN A 291 16.98 -21.56 17.29
C GLN A 291 17.15 -20.03 17.34
N LEU A 292 16.87 -19.33 16.23
CA LEU A 292 16.81 -17.87 16.16
C LEU A 292 15.49 -17.27 16.70
N GLY A 293 14.63 -18.09 17.32
CA GLY A 293 13.42 -17.65 18.02
C GLY A 293 12.13 -17.71 17.20
N LEU A 294 12.14 -18.28 15.99
CA LEU A 294 10.91 -18.49 15.23
C LEU A 294 10.14 -19.70 15.74
N THR A 295 8.80 -19.62 15.72
CA THR A 295 7.98 -20.81 15.91
C THR A 295 8.17 -21.78 14.74
N ALA A 296 7.89 -23.08 14.95
CA ALA A 296 7.97 -24.09 13.88
C ALA A 296 7.18 -23.67 12.62
N LYS A 297 5.95 -23.21 12.82
CA LYS A 297 5.10 -22.70 11.74
C LYS A 297 5.69 -21.44 11.09
N GLY A 298 6.25 -20.53 11.88
CA GLY A 298 6.91 -19.31 11.39
C GLY A 298 8.12 -19.62 10.52
N ALA A 299 9.01 -20.49 10.98
CA ALA A 299 10.20 -20.91 10.24
C ALA A 299 9.84 -21.59 8.91
N ALA A 300 8.91 -22.56 8.94
CA ALA A 300 8.42 -23.21 7.72
C ALA A 300 7.76 -22.22 6.75
N SER A 301 6.96 -21.28 7.27
CA SER A 301 6.32 -20.24 6.45
C SER A 301 7.34 -19.29 5.83
N LEU A 302 8.39 -18.92 6.56
CA LEU A 302 9.47 -18.07 6.06
C LEU A 302 10.24 -18.76 4.92
N VAL A 303 10.61 -20.04 5.08
CA VAL A 303 11.31 -20.81 4.03
C VAL A 303 10.43 -20.97 2.79
N SER A 304 9.15 -21.35 2.95
CA SER A 304 8.22 -21.45 1.83
C SER A 304 7.97 -20.09 1.15
N TRP A 305 7.90 -19.00 1.92
CA TRP A 305 7.81 -17.66 1.36
C TRP A 305 9.09 -17.30 0.59
N ALA A 306 10.27 -17.58 1.14
CA ALA A 306 11.56 -17.24 0.54
C ALA A 306 11.78 -18.00 -0.78
N ALA A 307 11.45 -19.30 -0.83
CA ALA A 307 11.47 -20.10 -2.06
C ALA A 307 10.49 -19.55 -3.11
N ARG A 308 9.23 -19.27 -2.73
CA ARG A 308 8.22 -18.70 -3.66
C ARG A 308 8.58 -17.33 -4.21
N ASN A 309 9.42 -16.57 -3.51
CA ASN A 309 9.90 -15.27 -3.93
C ASN A 309 11.31 -15.34 -4.55
N GLY A 310 11.86 -16.54 -4.81
CA GLY A 310 13.15 -16.70 -5.49
C GLY A 310 14.37 -16.31 -4.66
N LEU A 311 14.23 -16.16 -3.33
CA LEU A 311 15.38 -15.94 -2.45
C LEU A 311 16.15 -17.23 -2.20
N LEU A 312 15.43 -18.36 -2.16
CA LEU A 312 16.00 -19.69 -1.99
C LEU A 312 15.79 -20.49 -3.27
N VAL A 313 16.86 -21.12 -3.74
CA VAL A 313 16.87 -21.99 -4.93
C VAL A 313 17.42 -23.36 -4.56
N GLY A 314 17.03 -24.38 -5.33
CA GLY A 314 17.58 -25.74 -5.23
C GLY A 314 18.98 -25.88 -5.78
#